data_AF-A0A415PXA9-F1
#
_entry.id   AF-A0A415PXA9-F1
#
_cell.length_a   1.000
_cell.length_b   1.000
_cell.length_c   1.000
_cell.angle_alpha   90.00
_cell.angle_beta   90.00
_cell.angle_gamma   90.00
#
_symmetry.space_group_name_H-M   'P 1'
#
loop_
_entity.id
_entity.type
_entity.pdbx_description
1 polymer ?
#
loop_
_entity_poly.entity_id
_entity_poly.type
_entity_poly.pdbx_seq_one_letter_code
_entity_poly.pdbx_strand_id
1 'polypeptide(L)'
;MNNITGITKRDIFDLFFKGLNIDILWDTQKIIYPYYGRLSELEFLKRLYPLEQMPSSDPRFMNAEGDIWQHTVNNDDYPFCWIFDDDRFPLKNGNDEDFLRFLCEIFHPIVRNEEKDWFSFLKKLNELLRNDGYELYSYQQISNRDIYNWRIYTDKQSPIFVPFSERHKKDILQKKISLSIKLKAREQIFQVLNKYNFTYQETDETGWNYNMTVGDCVFSELRQFYELKCYNDQGEYIPTANMKDFVCKNSPFKVFDIIESFSHHYEDKFISEINTILSLNEIPFYLSKEEGIVSSYDLKLDGKIISSIHEIGLKELLQESQSYFDKNQKNIAVEKIWDAFERLKTYYSPTLDKKKSCIKIISNISHNNVDYEEIFNQEFQELTNIGNRFRIRHHEIGKIEIIDPNYYDYLYHRCLSLIILSIKYL
;
A
#
# COMPACT_ATOMS: atom_id res chain seq x y z
N MET A 1 9.12 22.03 7.65
CA MET A 1 9.31 20.71 7.02
C MET A 1 10.47 20.88 6.05
N ASN A 2 11.67 20.49 6.48
CA ASN A 2 12.92 20.50 5.69
C ASN A 2 13.74 19.28 6.14
N ASN A 3 13.16 18.09 6.05
CA ASN A 3 13.83 16.83 6.35
C ASN A 3 14.67 16.35 5.16
N ILE A 4 14.36 16.77 3.92
CA ILE A 4 15.19 16.42 2.75
C ILE A 4 16.47 17.25 2.80
N THR A 5 17.59 16.57 2.95
CA THR A 5 18.90 17.18 3.06
C THR A 5 19.35 17.76 1.71
N GLY A 6 20.23 18.77 1.77
CA GLY A 6 20.86 19.30 0.56
C GLY A 6 21.70 18.26 -0.20
N ILE A 7 22.16 17.20 0.48
CA ILE A 7 22.88 16.08 -0.12
C ILE A 7 21.92 15.26 -0.99
N THR A 8 20.77 14.85 -0.45
CA THR A 8 19.75 14.11 -1.22
C THR A 8 19.22 14.91 -2.41
N LYS A 9 18.98 16.21 -2.24
CA LYS A 9 18.59 17.08 -3.37
C LYS A 9 19.66 17.09 -4.46
N ARG A 10 20.93 17.28 -4.10
CA ARG A 10 22.06 17.25 -5.05
C ARG A 10 22.14 15.89 -5.75
N ASP A 11 22.02 14.80 -5.03
CA ASP A 11 22.15 13.45 -5.60
C ASP A 11 20.97 13.13 -6.54
N ILE A 12 19.76 13.63 -6.25
CA ILE A 12 18.62 13.57 -7.18
C ILE A 12 18.85 14.45 -8.41
N PHE A 13 19.38 15.66 -8.27
CA PHE A 13 19.72 16.51 -9.42
C PHE A 13 20.80 15.86 -10.30
N ASP A 14 21.82 15.28 -9.69
CA ASP A 14 22.85 14.49 -10.37
C ASP A 14 22.26 13.29 -11.09
N LEU A 15 21.27 12.59 -10.50
CA LEU A 15 20.57 11.48 -11.15
C LEU A 15 19.91 11.93 -12.46
N PHE A 16 19.21 13.06 -12.47
CA PHE A 16 18.58 13.60 -13.68
C PHE A 16 19.61 14.14 -14.69
N PHE A 17 20.63 14.86 -14.23
CA PHE A 17 21.64 15.48 -15.09
C PHE A 17 22.56 14.43 -15.73
N LYS A 18 23.09 13.52 -14.90
CA LYS A 18 24.05 12.49 -15.33
C LYS A 18 23.35 11.29 -15.93
N GLY A 19 22.08 11.03 -15.61
CA GLY A 19 21.39 9.80 -16.00
C GLY A 19 21.79 8.61 -15.12
N LEU A 20 21.05 7.52 -15.28
CA LEU A 20 21.22 6.27 -14.57
C LEU A 20 22.01 5.29 -15.44
N ASN A 21 23.17 4.86 -14.98
CA ASN A 21 23.87 3.75 -15.62
C ASN A 21 23.24 2.44 -15.15
N ILE A 22 22.76 1.65 -16.11
CA ILE A 22 22.29 0.29 -15.90
C ILE A 22 23.22 -0.63 -16.68
N ASP A 23 23.91 -1.52 -15.99
CA ASP A 23 24.74 -2.51 -16.64
C ASP A 23 23.86 -3.59 -17.26
N ILE A 24 23.99 -3.77 -18.58
CA ILE A 24 23.26 -4.77 -19.36
C ILE A 24 24.30 -5.55 -20.15
N LEU A 25 24.68 -6.73 -19.66
CA LEU A 25 25.56 -7.73 -20.30
C LEU A 25 26.66 -7.18 -21.23
N TRP A 26 27.90 -7.10 -20.71
CA TRP A 26 29.11 -6.56 -21.36
C TRP A 26 29.04 -5.10 -21.79
N ASP A 27 27.92 -4.42 -21.58
CA ASP A 27 27.73 -3.00 -21.89
C ASP A 27 27.06 -2.27 -20.71
N THR A 28 27.30 -0.98 -20.60
CA THR A 28 26.64 -0.11 -19.62
C THR A 28 25.66 0.76 -20.39
N GLN A 29 24.37 0.45 -20.28
CA GLN A 29 23.35 1.31 -20.86
C GLN A 29 23.11 2.51 -19.96
N LYS A 30 23.45 3.68 -20.47
CA LYS A 30 23.12 4.94 -19.84
C LYS A 30 21.67 5.34 -20.15
N ILE A 31 20.82 5.32 -19.14
CA ILE A 31 19.43 5.78 -19.22
C ILE A 31 19.38 7.26 -18.88
N ILE A 32 18.95 8.08 -19.84
CA ILE A 32 18.68 9.49 -19.62
C ILE A 32 17.17 9.69 -19.63
N TYR A 33 16.64 10.08 -18.47
CA TYR A 33 15.24 10.34 -18.28
C TYR A 33 15.02 11.82 -17.92
N PRO A 34 14.58 12.66 -18.86
CA PRO A 34 14.36 14.07 -18.57
C PRO A 34 13.19 14.24 -17.58
N TYR A 35 13.28 15.24 -16.70
CA TYR A 35 12.24 15.51 -15.69
C TYR A 35 10.87 15.85 -16.31
N TYR A 36 10.85 16.37 -17.53
CA TYR A 36 9.62 16.68 -18.27
C TYR A 36 9.06 15.49 -19.08
N GLY A 37 9.72 14.33 -19.03
CA GLY A 37 9.28 13.08 -19.65
C GLY A 37 9.01 13.21 -21.15
N ARG A 38 7.74 13.09 -21.56
CA ARG A 38 7.28 13.15 -22.96
C ARG A 38 6.75 14.53 -23.39
N LEU A 39 6.59 15.47 -22.45
CA LEU A 39 6.13 16.82 -22.74
C LEU A 39 7.29 17.71 -23.16
N SER A 40 7.02 18.92 -23.63
CA SER A 40 8.06 19.97 -23.64
C SER A 40 8.35 20.47 -22.21
N GLU A 41 9.54 21.03 -21.98
CA GLU A 41 9.88 21.65 -20.68
C GLU A 41 8.84 22.69 -20.27
N LEU A 42 8.43 23.56 -21.20
CA LEU A 42 7.44 24.59 -20.92
C LEU A 42 6.07 24.01 -20.54
N GLU A 43 5.58 23.00 -21.27
CA GLU A 43 4.31 22.34 -20.95
C GLU A 43 4.33 21.65 -19.59
N PHE A 44 5.45 20.99 -19.25
CA PHE A 44 5.63 20.38 -17.93
C PHE A 44 5.59 21.44 -16.83
N LEU A 45 6.33 22.54 -16.97
CA LEU A 45 6.40 23.59 -15.96
C LEU A 45 5.07 24.31 -15.74
N LYS A 46 4.27 24.51 -16.79
CA LYS A 46 2.90 25.06 -16.68
C LYS A 46 1.96 24.21 -15.82
N ARG A 47 2.25 22.93 -15.63
CA ARG A 47 1.46 22.04 -14.76
C ARG A 47 1.73 22.29 -13.28
N LEU A 48 2.90 22.84 -12.95
CA LEU A 48 3.37 23.04 -11.58
C LEU A 48 3.33 24.50 -11.14
N TYR A 49 3.52 25.43 -12.08
CA TYR A 49 3.79 26.83 -11.75
C TYR A 49 2.98 27.79 -12.64
N PRO A 50 2.46 28.89 -12.08
CA PRO A 50 1.79 29.94 -12.85
C PRO A 50 2.83 30.84 -13.54
N LEU A 51 3.49 30.31 -14.59
CA LEU A 51 4.64 30.96 -15.25
C LEU A 51 4.35 32.38 -15.78
N GLU A 52 3.12 32.66 -16.21
CA GLU A 52 2.71 34.01 -16.66
C GLU A 52 2.73 35.05 -15.55
N GLN A 53 2.62 34.62 -14.29
CA GLN A 53 2.59 35.47 -13.09
C GLN A 53 3.95 35.53 -12.39
N MET A 54 4.91 34.70 -12.81
CA MET A 54 6.25 34.67 -12.25
C MET A 54 7.18 35.67 -12.95
N PRO A 55 8.14 36.27 -12.22
CA PRO A 55 9.08 37.21 -12.81
C PRO A 55 10.02 36.51 -13.80
N SER A 56 10.39 37.24 -14.85
CA SER A 56 11.44 36.84 -15.78
C SER A 56 12.83 37.00 -15.13
N SER A 57 13.77 36.10 -15.44
CA SER A 57 15.20 36.28 -15.12
C SER A 57 15.91 37.13 -16.17
N ASP A 58 15.32 37.25 -17.38
CA ASP A 58 15.76 38.15 -18.43
C ASP A 58 14.84 39.38 -18.52
N PRO A 59 15.33 40.60 -18.25
CA PRO A 59 14.52 41.81 -18.24
C PRO A 59 13.90 42.17 -19.60
N ARG A 60 14.30 41.51 -20.69
CA ARG A 60 13.69 41.67 -22.02
C ARG A 60 12.29 41.05 -22.11
N PHE A 61 11.94 40.14 -21.21
CA PHE A 61 10.65 39.44 -21.19
C PHE A 61 9.79 39.86 -19.99
N MET A 62 8.48 39.86 -20.20
CA MET A 62 7.51 40.33 -19.21
C MET A 62 7.34 39.36 -18.03
N ASN A 63 7.47 38.06 -18.26
CA ASN A 63 7.23 37.00 -17.29
C ASN A 63 8.11 35.78 -17.57
N ALA A 64 8.13 34.83 -16.62
CA ALA A 64 8.92 33.61 -16.72
C ALA A 64 8.51 32.75 -17.93
N GLU A 65 7.23 32.74 -18.31
CA GLU A 65 6.79 31.98 -19.49
C GLU A 65 7.48 32.44 -20.79
N GLY A 66 7.47 33.75 -21.05
CA GLY A 66 8.10 34.30 -22.27
C GLY A 66 9.62 34.11 -22.28
N ASP A 67 10.25 34.27 -21.12
CA ASP A 67 11.68 34.01 -20.90
C ASP A 67 12.04 32.55 -21.18
N ILE A 68 11.39 31.61 -20.49
CA ILE A 68 11.63 30.19 -20.65
C ILE A 68 11.34 29.75 -22.07
N TRP A 69 10.23 30.20 -22.69
CA TRP A 69 9.93 29.85 -24.08
C TRP A 69 11.02 30.34 -25.03
N GLN A 70 11.49 31.59 -24.87
CA GLN A 70 12.55 32.12 -25.73
C GLN A 70 13.81 31.27 -25.62
N HIS A 71 14.21 30.92 -24.41
CA HIS A 71 15.50 30.28 -24.17
C HIS A 71 15.50 28.75 -24.38
N THR A 72 14.39 28.08 -24.07
CA THR A 72 14.27 26.60 -24.19
C THR A 72 13.67 26.14 -25.52
N VAL A 73 12.96 27.01 -26.25
CA VAL A 73 12.29 26.65 -27.52
C VAL A 73 12.85 27.43 -28.72
N ASN A 74 13.00 28.74 -28.61
CA ASN A 74 13.41 29.57 -29.74
C ASN A 74 14.93 29.58 -29.94
N ASN A 75 15.71 29.65 -28.86
CA ASN A 75 17.17 29.73 -28.89
C ASN A 75 17.87 28.40 -28.55
N ASP A 76 17.27 27.57 -27.70
CA ASP A 76 17.89 26.35 -27.14
C ASP A 76 19.26 26.63 -26.48
N ASP A 77 19.33 27.69 -25.68
CA ASP A 77 20.57 28.21 -25.07
C ASP A 77 20.63 28.04 -23.54
N TYR A 78 19.60 27.45 -22.92
CA TYR A 78 19.63 27.05 -21.53
C TYR A 78 20.31 25.70 -21.32
N PRO A 79 21.14 25.54 -20.27
CA PRO A 79 21.73 24.25 -19.93
C PRO A 79 20.68 23.17 -19.64
N PHE A 80 20.98 21.91 -19.96
CA PHE A 80 20.13 20.80 -19.53
C PHE A 80 20.00 20.78 -18.00
N CYS A 81 18.78 20.60 -17.50
CA CYS A 81 18.44 20.68 -16.07
C CYS A 81 18.69 22.05 -15.41
N TRP A 82 18.73 23.15 -16.18
CA TRP A 82 18.87 24.53 -15.67
C TRP A 82 17.94 24.85 -14.49
N ILE A 83 16.74 24.27 -14.48
CA ILE A 83 15.73 24.53 -13.45
C ILE A 83 16.17 24.16 -12.03
N PHE A 84 17.10 23.21 -11.87
CA PHE A 84 17.58 22.80 -10.55
C PHE A 84 18.44 23.88 -9.86
N ASP A 85 18.96 24.84 -10.63
CA ASP A 85 19.74 25.96 -10.14
C ASP A 85 19.04 27.33 -10.29
N ASP A 86 17.82 27.36 -10.84
CA ASP A 86 17.06 28.59 -11.04
C ASP A 86 16.23 28.95 -9.79
N ASP A 87 16.56 30.09 -9.18
CA ASP A 87 15.96 30.56 -7.92
C ASP A 87 14.47 30.91 -8.03
N ARG A 88 13.90 31.04 -9.24
CA ARG A 88 12.45 31.21 -9.41
C ARG A 88 11.69 29.95 -8.98
N PHE A 89 12.34 28.79 -8.99
CA PHE A 89 11.74 27.52 -8.66
C PHE A 89 12.20 27.03 -7.28
N PRO A 90 11.27 26.66 -6.38
CA PRO A 90 11.59 26.26 -5.01
C PRO A 90 12.16 24.82 -4.91
N LEU A 91 13.07 24.43 -5.79
CA LEU A 91 13.65 23.07 -5.81
C LEU A 91 14.86 22.98 -4.88
N LYS A 92 15.88 23.80 -5.15
CA LYS A 92 17.13 23.84 -4.37
C LYS A 92 16.91 24.45 -2.99
N ASN A 93 16.33 25.65 -2.96
CA ASN A 93 16.17 26.48 -1.76
C ASN A 93 14.75 26.48 -1.17
N GLY A 94 13.82 25.73 -1.75
CA GLY A 94 12.44 25.61 -1.25
C GLY A 94 12.24 24.51 -0.22
N ASN A 95 11.00 24.41 0.26
CA ASN A 95 10.58 23.40 1.24
C ASN A 95 10.45 22.00 0.60
N ASP A 96 10.35 20.97 1.44
CA ASP A 96 10.23 19.58 0.97
C ASP A 96 8.96 19.33 0.14
N GLU A 97 7.85 20.01 0.46
CA GLU A 97 6.56 19.78 -0.20
C GLU A 97 6.60 20.22 -1.66
N ASP A 98 7.17 21.40 -1.94
CA ASP A 98 7.34 21.90 -3.30
C ASP A 98 8.28 20.98 -4.11
N PHE A 99 9.36 20.50 -3.48
CA PHE A 99 10.28 19.56 -4.11
C PHE A 99 9.62 18.20 -4.41
N LEU A 100 8.92 17.61 -3.45
CA LEU A 100 8.22 16.33 -3.63
C LEU A 100 7.08 16.44 -4.64
N ARG A 101 6.33 17.56 -4.66
CA ARG A 101 5.30 17.83 -5.69
C ARG A 101 5.91 17.82 -7.09
N PHE A 102 7.07 18.47 -7.26
CA PHE A 102 7.80 18.43 -8.52
C PHE A 102 8.17 16.98 -8.90
N LEU A 103 8.74 16.20 -7.98
CA LEU A 103 9.12 14.81 -8.26
C LEU A 103 7.93 13.91 -8.60
N CYS A 104 6.78 14.06 -7.92
CA CYS A 104 5.55 13.33 -8.26
C CYS A 104 5.10 13.61 -9.70
N GLU A 105 5.18 14.86 -10.13
CA GLU A 105 4.71 15.29 -11.45
C GLU A 105 5.54 14.69 -12.58
N ILE A 106 6.86 14.48 -12.38
CA ILE A 106 7.75 13.80 -13.33
C ILE A 106 7.19 12.41 -13.71
N PHE A 107 6.59 11.70 -12.75
CA PHE A 107 6.07 10.35 -12.91
C PHE A 107 4.55 10.30 -13.14
N HIS A 108 3.89 11.46 -13.29
CA HIS A 108 2.48 11.52 -13.63
C HIS A 108 2.24 10.89 -15.02
N PRO A 109 1.19 10.06 -15.24
CA PRO A 109 0.95 9.36 -16.50
C PRO A 109 0.88 10.22 -17.77
N ILE A 110 0.55 11.50 -17.64
CA ILE A 110 0.56 12.48 -18.76
C ILE A 110 1.99 12.93 -19.10
N VAL A 111 2.87 12.99 -18.09
CA VAL A 111 4.24 13.48 -18.19
C VAL A 111 5.20 12.36 -18.55
N ARG A 112 5.08 11.19 -17.92
CA ARG A 112 6.06 10.12 -18.10
C ARG A 112 6.01 9.49 -19.50
N ASN A 113 7.16 9.04 -19.98
CA ASN A 113 7.26 8.35 -21.26
C ASN A 113 7.30 6.84 -21.03
N GLU A 114 6.20 6.16 -21.35
CA GLU A 114 6.04 4.69 -21.20
C GLU A 114 6.95 3.88 -22.14
N GLU A 115 7.56 4.49 -23.15
CA GLU A 115 8.55 3.84 -24.03
C GLU A 115 9.98 3.86 -23.45
N LYS A 116 10.19 4.60 -22.36
CA LYS A 116 11.47 4.68 -21.64
C LYS A 116 11.36 3.97 -20.29
N ASP A 117 12.51 3.56 -19.75
CA ASP A 117 12.57 2.96 -18.41
C ASP A 117 12.49 4.02 -17.30
N TRP A 118 11.30 4.59 -17.14
CA TRP A 118 10.99 5.55 -16.09
C TRP A 118 10.93 4.88 -14.71
N PHE A 119 10.64 3.58 -14.65
CA PHE A 119 10.45 2.84 -13.40
C PHE A 119 11.77 2.61 -12.67
N SER A 120 12.84 2.24 -13.38
CA SER A 120 14.18 2.17 -12.78
C SER A 120 14.64 3.52 -12.22
N PHE A 121 14.28 4.62 -12.91
CA PHE A 121 14.55 5.98 -12.45
C PHE A 121 13.79 6.31 -11.16
N LEU A 122 12.50 5.97 -11.10
CA LEU A 122 11.67 6.12 -9.90
C LEU A 122 12.21 5.30 -8.72
N LYS A 123 12.60 4.04 -8.96
CA LYS A 123 13.20 3.17 -7.94
C LYS A 123 14.44 3.82 -7.35
N LYS A 124 15.36 4.30 -8.20
CA LYS A 124 16.60 4.95 -7.74
C LYS A 124 16.34 6.24 -6.98
N LEU A 125 15.37 7.03 -7.43
CA LEU A 125 14.94 8.25 -6.76
C LEU A 125 14.36 7.95 -5.36
N ASN A 126 13.54 6.90 -5.23
CA ASN A 126 13.00 6.49 -3.94
C ASN A 126 14.07 5.97 -2.99
N GLU A 127 15.11 5.27 -3.47
CA GLU A 127 16.27 4.90 -2.63
C GLU A 127 16.94 6.13 -2.00
N LEU A 128 17.04 7.24 -2.73
CA LEU A 128 17.60 8.49 -2.22
C LEU A 128 16.66 9.17 -1.23
N LEU A 129 15.36 9.31 -1.57
CA LEU A 129 14.37 9.97 -0.70
C LEU A 129 14.17 9.26 0.64
N ARG A 130 14.26 7.93 0.66
CA ARG A 130 14.06 7.12 1.88
C ARG A 130 15.09 7.44 2.96
N ASN A 131 16.31 7.80 2.59
CA ASN A 131 17.34 8.21 3.54
C ASN A 131 16.92 9.44 4.37
N ASP A 132 16.03 10.25 3.82
CA ASP A 132 15.49 11.46 4.44
C ASP A 132 14.02 11.32 4.88
N GLY A 133 13.52 10.08 4.96
CA GLY A 133 12.21 9.79 5.52
C GLY A 133 11.02 10.09 4.59
N TYR A 134 11.23 10.08 3.27
CA TYR A 134 10.14 10.18 2.28
C TYR A 134 10.20 9.08 1.22
N GLU A 135 9.05 8.79 0.60
CA GLU A 135 9.01 8.02 -0.64
C GLU A 135 7.84 8.46 -1.52
N LEU A 136 7.99 8.25 -2.84
CA LEU A 136 6.91 8.32 -3.81
C LEU A 136 6.23 6.95 -3.90
N TYR A 137 4.92 6.91 -3.74
CA TYR A 137 4.12 5.68 -3.76
C TYR A 137 2.94 5.82 -4.72
N SER A 138 2.49 4.70 -5.31
CA SER A 138 1.27 4.68 -6.11
C SER A 138 0.06 4.94 -5.21
N TYR A 139 -0.61 6.07 -5.41
CA TYR A 139 -1.76 6.48 -4.60
C TYR A 139 -3.09 6.25 -5.32
N GLN A 140 -3.11 6.37 -6.65
CA GLN A 140 -4.30 6.20 -7.47
C GLN A 140 -3.91 5.73 -8.88
N GLN A 141 -4.87 5.25 -9.66
CA GLN A 141 -4.70 5.02 -11.09
C GLN A 141 -5.63 5.87 -11.95
N ILE A 142 -5.15 6.29 -13.11
CA ILE A 142 -5.96 6.83 -14.21
C ILE A 142 -5.65 6.01 -15.45
N SER A 143 -6.69 5.45 -16.08
CA SER A 143 -6.55 4.60 -17.27
C SER A 143 -5.54 3.44 -17.10
N ASN A 144 -5.61 2.77 -15.94
CA ASN A 144 -4.70 1.67 -15.54
C ASN A 144 -3.21 2.07 -15.47
N ARG A 145 -2.92 3.34 -15.20
CA ARG A 145 -1.57 3.86 -14.97
C ARG A 145 -1.48 4.51 -13.61
N ASP A 146 -0.45 4.14 -12.86
CA ASP A 146 -0.20 4.66 -11.51
C ASP A 146 0.10 6.15 -11.51
N ILE A 147 -0.56 6.85 -10.60
CA ILE A 147 -0.26 8.21 -10.19
C ILE A 147 0.46 8.13 -8.85
N TYR A 148 1.63 8.75 -8.82
CA TYR A 148 2.47 8.79 -7.64
C TYR A 148 2.18 10.02 -6.80
N ASN A 149 2.11 9.82 -5.49
CA ASN A 149 2.14 10.89 -4.50
C ASN A 149 3.26 10.60 -3.49
N TRP A 150 3.59 11.55 -2.62
CA TRP A 150 4.61 11.37 -1.59
C TRP A 150 3.97 11.03 -0.24
N ARG A 151 4.70 10.26 0.58
CA ARG A 151 4.36 10.02 1.99
C ARG A 151 5.61 10.03 2.85
N ILE A 152 5.43 10.23 4.17
CA ILE A 152 6.51 9.99 5.12
C ILE A 152 6.87 8.51 5.03
N TYR A 153 8.12 8.23 4.68
CA TYR A 153 8.71 6.92 4.81
C TYR A 153 8.94 6.69 6.30
N THR A 154 7.93 6.13 6.96
CA THR A 154 8.18 5.47 8.22
C THR A 154 9.03 4.27 7.89
N ASP A 155 10.17 4.11 8.56
CA ASP A 155 10.95 2.87 8.61
C ASP A 155 10.13 1.78 9.33
N LYS A 156 8.92 1.51 8.82
CA LYS A 156 8.56 0.14 8.57
C LYS A 156 9.58 -0.25 7.50
N GLN A 157 10.68 -0.89 7.92
CA GLN A 157 11.15 -2.08 7.20
C GLN A 157 9.96 -2.61 6.42
N SER A 158 10.01 -2.72 5.07
CA SER A 158 8.99 -3.48 4.33
C SER A 158 8.61 -4.63 5.24
N PRO A 159 7.38 -4.64 5.81
CA PRO A 159 7.11 -5.26 7.12
C PRO A 159 7.83 -6.58 7.10
N ILE A 160 8.90 -6.77 7.92
CA ILE A 160 9.87 -7.88 7.74
C ILE A 160 9.06 -9.03 7.22
N PHE A 161 9.27 -9.40 5.95
CA PHE A 161 8.37 -10.34 5.34
C PHE A 161 8.55 -11.65 6.08
N VAL A 162 7.67 -11.91 7.03
CA VAL A 162 7.62 -13.18 7.74
C VAL A 162 6.59 -13.98 6.96
N PRO A 163 6.93 -15.12 6.35
CA PRO A 163 5.98 -15.88 5.55
C PRO A 163 4.74 -16.30 6.37
N PHE A 164 3.56 -16.37 5.74
CA PHE A 164 2.29 -16.80 6.37
C PHE A 164 2.47 -17.99 7.31
N SER A 165 3.17 -19.04 6.87
CA SER A 165 3.36 -20.26 7.64
C SER A 165 4.17 -20.06 8.93
N GLU A 166 5.06 -19.05 8.96
CA GLU A 166 5.83 -18.69 10.15
C GLU A 166 5.05 -17.72 11.03
N ARG A 167 4.32 -16.74 10.46
CA ARG A 167 3.44 -15.82 11.24
C ARG A 167 2.38 -16.58 12.02
N HIS A 168 1.79 -17.60 11.39
CA HIS A 168 0.69 -18.38 11.96
C HIS A 168 1.12 -19.75 12.50
N LYS A 169 2.42 -19.97 12.69
CA LYS A 169 2.99 -21.27 13.08
C LYS A 169 2.28 -21.92 14.26
N LYS A 170 2.00 -21.16 15.32
CA LYS A 170 1.32 -21.64 16.52
C LYS A 170 -0.11 -22.11 16.22
N ASP A 171 -0.86 -21.33 15.45
CA ASP A 171 -2.26 -21.63 15.14
C ASP A 171 -2.41 -22.77 14.12
N ILE A 172 -1.44 -22.90 13.20
CA ILE A 172 -1.32 -24.05 12.29
C ILE A 172 -1.06 -25.33 13.08
N LEU A 173 -0.08 -25.32 14.01
CA LEU A 173 0.24 -26.48 14.84
C LEU A 173 -0.94 -26.87 15.77
N GLN A 174 -1.71 -25.88 16.23
CA GLN A 174 -2.91 -26.09 17.04
C GLN A 174 -4.16 -26.42 16.20
N LYS A 175 -4.05 -26.50 14.86
CA LYS A 175 -5.16 -26.74 13.91
C LYS A 175 -6.30 -25.73 14.00
N LYS A 176 -6.03 -24.51 14.47
CA LYS A 176 -6.99 -23.40 14.45
C LYS A 176 -7.20 -22.84 13.05
N ILE A 177 -6.15 -22.91 12.22
CA ILE A 177 -6.22 -22.59 10.79
C ILE A 177 -6.16 -23.90 10.02
N SER A 178 -7.24 -24.20 9.27
CA SER A 178 -7.32 -25.34 8.38
C SER A 178 -7.29 -24.85 6.94
N LEU A 179 -6.36 -25.38 6.15
CA LEU A 179 -6.20 -25.03 4.74
C LEU A 179 -5.94 -26.28 3.92
N SER A 180 -6.64 -26.40 2.79
CA SER A 180 -6.40 -27.42 1.79
C SER A 180 -6.44 -26.78 0.41
N ILE A 181 -5.45 -27.10 -0.43
CA ILE A 181 -5.35 -26.61 -1.79
C ILE A 181 -5.21 -27.82 -2.70
N LYS A 182 -6.24 -28.08 -3.52
CA LYS A 182 -6.27 -29.20 -4.48
C LYS A 182 -5.15 -29.04 -5.51
N LEU A 183 -4.63 -30.15 -6.03
CA LEU A 183 -3.53 -30.15 -7.01
C LEU A 183 -3.83 -29.26 -8.23
N LYS A 184 -5.06 -29.32 -8.77
CA LYS A 184 -5.51 -28.45 -9.86
C LYS A 184 -5.32 -26.96 -9.55
N ALA A 185 -5.67 -26.52 -8.35
CA ALA A 185 -5.48 -25.13 -7.93
C ALA A 185 -4.00 -24.77 -7.79
N ARG A 186 -3.17 -25.70 -7.28
CA ARG A 186 -1.71 -25.53 -7.20
C ARG A 186 -1.07 -25.38 -8.57
N GLU A 187 -1.51 -26.16 -9.56
CA GLU A 187 -1.05 -26.05 -10.94
C GLU A 187 -1.43 -24.69 -11.56
N GLN A 188 -2.64 -24.19 -11.31
CA GLN A 188 -3.07 -22.86 -11.74
C GLN A 188 -2.23 -21.75 -11.08
N ILE A 189 -1.99 -21.86 -9.76
CA ILE A 189 -1.12 -20.93 -9.02
C ILE A 189 0.28 -20.95 -9.64
N PHE A 190 0.85 -22.13 -9.87
CA PHE A 190 2.18 -22.27 -10.48
C PHE A 190 2.24 -21.65 -11.89
N GLN A 191 1.19 -21.79 -12.70
CA GLN A 191 1.14 -21.15 -14.02
C GLN A 191 1.24 -19.62 -13.91
N VAL A 192 0.55 -19.02 -12.94
CA VAL A 192 0.66 -17.58 -12.67
C VAL A 192 2.07 -17.24 -12.16
N LEU A 193 2.59 -17.92 -11.14
CA LEU A 193 3.94 -17.67 -10.63
C LEU A 193 5.00 -17.76 -11.75
N ASN A 194 4.93 -18.79 -12.58
CA ASN A 194 5.86 -18.97 -13.69
C ASN A 194 5.71 -17.89 -14.78
N LYS A 195 4.49 -17.40 -15.04
CA LYS A 195 4.26 -16.27 -15.95
C LYS A 195 4.92 -14.98 -15.46
N TYR A 196 4.99 -14.78 -14.13
CA TYR A 196 5.65 -13.64 -13.51
C TYR A 196 7.12 -13.94 -13.11
N ASN A 197 7.64 -15.13 -13.43
CA ASN A 197 9.03 -15.51 -13.11
C ASN A 197 10.00 -15.14 -14.23
N PHE A 198 10.18 -13.85 -14.51
CA PHE A 198 11.16 -13.42 -15.50
C PHE A 198 12.59 -13.37 -14.94
N THR A 199 13.56 -13.46 -15.85
CA THR A 199 14.98 -13.27 -15.54
C THR A 199 15.33 -11.79 -15.61
N TYR A 200 16.11 -11.32 -14.66
CA TYR A 200 16.71 -9.99 -14.65
C TYR A 200 18.15 -10.07 -14.14
N GLN A 201 18.91 -8.99 -14.28
CA GLN A 201 20.32 -8.96 -13.89
C GLN A 201 20.45 -8.26 -12.55
N GLU A 202 21.22 -8.85 -11.64
CA GLU A 202 21.61 -8.26 -10.37
C GLU A 202 23.13 -8.21 -10.29
N THR A 203 23.64 -7.19 -9.60
CA THR A 203 25.07 -6.93 -9.44
C THR A 203 25.41 -7.19 -7.99
N ASP A 204 26.32 -8.14 -7.73
CA ASP A 204 26.78 -8.38 -6.36
C ASP A 204 27.69 -7.25 -5.84
N GLU A 205 28.05 -7.31 -4.56
CA GLU A 205 28.91 -6.32 -3.88
C GLU A 205 30.30 -6.16 -4.54
N THR A 206 30.69 -7.12 -5.39
CA THR A 206 31.96 -7.13 -6.12
C THR A 206 31.85 -6.63 -7.56
N GLY A 207 30.65 -6.20 -7.99
CA GLY A 207 30.40 -5.72 -9.34
C GLY A 207 30.15 -6.83 -10.36
N TRP A 208 29.95 -8.08 -9.94
CA TRP A 208 29.67 -9.19 -10.84
C TRP A 208 28.17 -9.30 -11.12
N ASN A 209 27.83 -9.23 -12.40
CA ASN A 209 26.46 -9.38 -12.87
C ASN A 209 26.12 -10.86 -13.00
N TYR A 210 25.05 -11.28 -12.34
CA TYR A 210 24.48 -12.61 -12.48
C TYR A 210 23.00 -12.53 -12.87
N ASN A 211 22.57 -13.47 -13.70
CA ASN A 211 21.17 -13.61 -14.08
C ASN A 211 20.43 -14.26 -12.91
N MET A 212 19.39 -13.60 -12.43
CA MET A 212 18.52 -14.09 -11.38
C MET A 212 17.08 -14.06 -11.85
N THR A 213 16.30 -15.09 -11.52
CA THR A 213 14.86 -15.07 -11.73
C THR A 213 14.17 -14.52 -10.49
N VAL A 214 12.96 -13.99 -10.65
CA VAL A 214 12.14 -13.55 -9.49
C VAL A 214 11.96 -14.69 -8.49
N GLY A 215 11.80 -15.93 -8.99
CA GLY A 215 11.72 -17.14 -8.19
C GLY A 215 13.00 -17.42 -7.39
N ASP A 216 14.18 -17.10 -7.92
CA ASP A 216 15.44 -17.21 -7.17
C ASP A 216 15.49 -16.21 -6.01
N CYS A 217 15.00 -14.99 -6.23
CA CYS A 217 14.90 -13.97 -5.17
C CYS A 217 13.92 -14.39 -4.09
N VAL A 218 12.74 -14.84 -4.49
CA VAL A 218 11.71 -15.38 -3.61
C VAL A 218 12.25 -16.54 -2.80
N PHE A 219 12.98 -17.46 -3.43
CA PHE A 219 13.61 -18.58 -2.73
C PHE A 219 14.72 -18.14 -1.78
N SER A 220 15.51 -17.14 -2.14
CA SER A 220 16.50 -16.52 -1.26
C SER A 220 15.84 -15.88 -0.03
N GLU A 221 14.75 -15.15 -0.23
CA GLU A 221 13.94 -14.54 0.83
C GLU A 221 13.38 -15.61 1.79
N LEU A 222 12.72 -16.65 1.25
CA LEU A 222 12.14 -17.72 2.07
C LEU A 222 13.20 -18.54 2.84
N ARG A 223 14.41 -18.71 2.30
CA ARG A 223 15.52 -19.42 2.97
C ARG A 223 15.97 -18.74 4.26
N GLN A 224 15.68 -17.46 4.45
CA GLN A 224 15.96 -16.76 5.70
C GLN A 224 15.13 -17.30 6.88
N PHE A 225 14.01 -17.96 6.59
CA PHE A 225 13.06 -18.44 7.60
C PHE A 225 13.11 -19.95 7.79
N TYR A 226 13.30 -20.71 6.71
CA TYR A 226 13.33 -22.17 6.75
C TYR A 226 14.00 -22.78 5.52
N GLU A 227 14.43 -24.05 5.65
CA GLU A 227 14.96 -24.82 4.52
C GLU A 227 13.85 -25.18 3.52
N LEU A 228 14.07 -24.86 2.23
CA LEU A 228 13.11 -25.17 1.17
C LEU A 228 13.09 -26.68 0.89
N LYS A 229 11.95 -27.31 1.17
CA LYS A 229 11.74 -28.75 0.99
C LYS A 229 10.40 -29.04 0.33
N CYS A 230 10.27 -30.20 -0.31
CA CYS A 230 9.01 -30.74 -0.81
C CYS A 230 8.96 -32.26 -0.61
N TYR A 231 7.78 -32.86 -0.75
CA TYR A 231 7.62 -34.30 -0.76
C TYR A 231 8.01 -34.87 -2.12
N ASN A 232 8.85 -35.91 -2.13
CA ASN A 232 9.11 -36.70 -3.34
C ASN A 232 7.98 -37.73 -3.57
N ASP A 233 8.09 -38.51 -4.65
CA ASP A 233 7.07 -39.51 -5.00
C ASP A 233 7.02 -40.69 -4.01
N GLN A 234 8.07 -40.86 -3.20
CA GLN A 234 8.15 -41.80 -2.09
C GLN A 234 7.57 -41.26 -0.78
N GLY A 235 7.13 -40.00 -0.75
CA GLY A 235 6.57 -39.34 0.44
C GLY A 235 7.61 -38.79 1.43
N GLU A 236 8.89 -38.75 1.05
CA GLU A 236 9.97 -38.21 1.87
C GLU A 236 10.09 -36.69 1.69
N TYR A 237 10.35 -35.96 2.78
CA TYR A 237 10.48 -34.50 2.77
C TYR A 237 11.93 -34.07 2.54
N ILE A 238 12.26 -33.76 1.29
CA ILE A 238 13.64 -33.53 0.81
C ILE A 238 13.85 -32.08 0.34
N PRO A 239 15.10 -31.56 0.35
CA PRO A 239 15.41 -30.23 -0.18
C PRO A 239 14.98 -30.06 -1.63
N THR A 240 14.48 -28.88 -1.98
CA THR A 240 14.10 -28.54 -3.36
C THR A 240 14.53 -27.13 -3.73
N ALA A 241 14.94 -26.98 -4.99
CA ALA A 241 15.11 -25.69 -5.66
C ALA A 241 14.15 -25.56 -6.86
N ASN A 242 13.20 -26.49 -7.02
CA ASN A 242 12.24 -26.48 -8.11
C ASN A 242 10.93 -25.82 -7.64
N MET A 243 10.58 -24.66 -8.23
CA MET A 243 9.37 -23.92 -7.89
C MET A 243 8.08 -24.72 -8.10
N LYS A 244 8.02 -25.55 -9.16
CA LYS A 244 6.84 -26.38 -9.43
C LYS A 244 6.65 -27.42 -8.33
N ASP A 245 7.72 -28.09 -7.92
CA ASP A 245 7.64 -29.08 -6.83
C ASP A 245 7.35 -28.42 -5.49
N PHE A 246 7.90 -27.22 -5.23
CA PHE A 246 7.59 -26.45 -4.03
C PHE A 246 6.11 -26.08 -3.94
N VAL A 247 5.47 -25.72 -5.06
CA VAL A 247 4.04 -25.37 -5.09
C VAL A 247 3.15 -26.62 -5.07
N CYS A 248 3.49 -27.64 -5.86
CA CYS A 248 2.62 -28.81 -6.07
C CYS A 248 2.78 -29.91 -5.02
N LYS A 249 3.96 -30.06 -4.40
CA LYS A 249 4.31 -31.17 -3.50
C LYS A 249 4.67 -30.70 -2.08
N ASN A 250 4.03 -29.66 -1.57
CA ASN A 250 4.34 -29.12 -0.24
C ASN A 250 3.08 -28.80 0.58
N SER A 251 3.26 -28.46 1.85
CA SER A 251 2.19 -27.96 2.71
C SER A 251 1.45 -26.79 2.04
N PRO A 252 0.11 -26.72 2.11
CA PRO A 252 -0.64 -25.62 1.50
C PRO A 252 -0.25 -24.24 2.07
N PHE A 253 0.24 -24.19 3.31
CA PHE A 253 0.75 -22.94 3.90
C PHE A 253 2.05 -22.47 3.23
N LYS A 254 2.91 -23.38 2.76
CA LYS A 254 4.10 -23.01 1.97
C LYS A 254 3.73 -22.48 0.58
N VAL A 255 2.55 -22.82 0.06
CA VAL A 255 2.02 -22.21 -1.17
C VAL A 255 1.62 -20.76 -0.93
N PHE A 256 1.08 -20.42 0.24
CA PHE A 256 0.81 -19.03 0.59
C PHE A 256 2.11 -18.22 0.75
N ASP A 257 3.14 -18.79 1.38
CA ASP A 257 4.44 -18.12 1.53
C ASP A 257 5.04 -17.66 0.20
N ILE A 258 5.05 -18.53 -0.82
CA ILE A 258 5.58 -18.18 -2.14
C ILE A 258 4.69 -17.17 -2.87
N ILE A 259 3.36 -17.24 -2.70
CA ILE A 259 2.44 -16.25 -3.27
C ILE A 259 2.69 -14.86 -2.68
N GLU A 260 2.83 -14.76 -1.36
CA GLU A 260 3.10 -13.49 -0.68
C GLU A 260 4.44 -12.90 -1.09
N SER A 261 5.50 -13.72 -1.13
CA SER A 261 6.83 -13.28 -1.55
C SER A 261 6.83 -12.76 -3.00
N PHE A 262 6.14 -13.44 -3.94
CA PHE A 262 5.98 -12.94 -5.31
C PHE A 262 5.22 -11.60 -5.38
N SER A 263 4.30 -11.33 -4.45
CA SER A 263 3.50 -10.10 -4.45
C SER A 263 4.32 -8.84 -4.14
N HIS A 264 5.51 -8.97 -3.52
CA HIS A 264 6.41 -7.82 -3.33
C HIS A 264 6.99 -7.28 -4.64
N HIS A 265 6.98 -8.09 -5.70
CA HIS A 265 7.53 -7.73 -6.99
C HIS A 265 6.47 -7.22 -7.98
N TYR A 266 5.17 -7.41 -7.69
CA TYR A 266 4.07 -7.07 -8.59
C TYR A 266 2.81 -6.65 -7.87
N GLU A 267 2.21 -5.54 -8.28
CA GLU A 267 1.10 -4.98 -7.52
C GLU A 267 -0.27 -5.47 -8.04
N ASP A 268 -0.90 -4.89 -9.05
CA ASP A 268 -2.36 -5.14 -9.14
C ASP A 268 -2.79 -6.37 -9.97
N LYS A 269 -2.09 -6.67 -11.07
CA LYS A 269 -2.51 -7.75 -12.00
C LYS A 269 -2.21 -9.14 -11.45
N PHE A 270 -1.05 -9.31 -10.79
CA PHE A 270 -0.69 -10.55 -10.13
C PHE A 270 -1.70 -10.88 -9.01
N ILE A 271 -1.98 -9.91 -8.14
CA ILE A 271 -2.95 -10.05 -7.05
C ILE A 271 -4.33 -10.44 -7.59
N SER A 272 -4.81 -9.78 -8.65
CA SER A 272 -6.09 -10.09 -9.28
C SER A 272 -6.16 -11.53 -9.85
N GLU A 273 -5.11 -11.98 -10.54
CA GLU A 273 -5.04 -13.34 -11.09
C GLU A 273 -5.00 -14.41 -9.98
N ILE A 274 -4.21 -14.19 -8.93
CA ILE A 274 -4.18 -15.08 -7.75
C ILE A 274 -5.54 -15.13 -7.06
N ASN A 275 -6.15 -13.97 -6.77
CA ASN A 275 -7.46 -13.90 -6.11
C ASN A 275 -8.57 -14.56 -6.92
N THR A 276 -8.50 -14.47 -8.25
CA THR A 276 -9.41 -15.19 -9.15
C THR A 276 -9.26 -16.70 -8.97
N ILE A 277 -8.03 -17.23 -8.89
CA ILE A 277 -7.78 -18.66 -8.68
C ILE A 277 -8.26 -19.12 -7.30
N LEU A 278 -7.98 -18.35 -6.24
CA LEU A 278 -8.41 -18.67 -4.88
C LEU A 278 -9.95 -18.75 -4.80
N SER A 279 -10.63 -17.75 -5.38
CA SER A 279 -12.10 -17.70 -5.43
C SER A 279 -12.70 -18.85 -6.24
N LEU A 280 -12.20 -19.12 -7.45
CA LEU A 280 -12.70 -20.21 -8.32
C LEU A 280 -12.52 -21.61 -7.72
N ASN A 281 -11.57 -21.76 -6.79
CA ASN A 281 -11.30 -23.03 -6.12
C ASN A 281 -11.84 -23.08 -4.68
N GLU A 282 -12.70 -22.13 -4.30
CA GLU A 282 -13.36 -22.06 -2.98
C GLU A 282 -12.37 -22.03 -1.81
N ILE A 283 -11.20 -21.40 -2.02
CA ILE A 283 -10.20 -21.21 -0.97
C ILE A 283 -10.58 -19.91 -0.23
N PRO A 284 -10.89 -19.95 1.08
CA PRO A 284 -11.43 -18.81 1.82
C PRO A 284 -10.34 -17.83 2.28
N PHE A 285 -9.51 -17.43 1.34
CA PHE A 285 -8.40 -16.50 1.51
C PHE A 285 -8.27 -15.62 0.28
N TYR A 286 -7.74 -14.42 0.46
CA TYR A 286 -7.37 -13.53 -0.63
C TYR A 286 -6.01 -12.88 -0.33
N LEU A 287 -5.28 -12.54 -1.37
CA LEU A 287 -4.04 -11.78 -1.33
C LEU A 287 -4.38 -10.28 -1.32
N SER A 288 -3.97 -9.61 -0.25
CA SER A 288 -4.00 -8.15 -0.05
C SER A 288 -2.64 -7.55 -0.38
N LYS A 289 -2.65 -6.33 -0.96
CA LYS A 289 -1.44 -5.56 -1.24
C LYS A 289 -0.67 -5.16 0.01
N GLU A 290 -1.37 -4.95 1.12
CA GLU A 290 -0.78 -4.42 2.36
C GLU A 290 -0.46 -5.52 3.38
N GLU A 291 -1.26 -6.58 3.43
CA GLU A 291 -1.23 -7.57 4.52
C GLU A 291 -0.80 -8.99 4.07
N GLY A 292 -0.56 -9.21 2.78
CA GLY A 292 -0.34 -10.55 2.25
C GLY A 292 -1.65 -11.36 2.21
N ILE A 293 -1.58 -12.65 2.51
CA ILE A 293 -2.75 -13.54 2.52
C ILE A 293 -3.59 -13.30 3.77
N VAL A 294 -4.85 -12.94 3.55
CA VAL A 294 -5.87 -12.66 4.57
C VAL A 294 -7.02 -13.64 4.45
N SER A 295 -7.60 -14.07 5.57
CA SER A 295 -8.80 -14.93 5.53
C SER A 295 -10.01 -14.14 5.05
N SER A 296 -10.81 -14.74 4.17
CA SER A 296 -12.08 -14.18 3.71
C SER A 296 -13.16 -14.12 4.81
N TYR A 297 -12.93 -14.79 5.95
CA TYR A 297 -13.83 -14.75 7.10
C TYR A 297 -13.47 -13.67 8.12
N ASP A 298 -12.30 -13.05 8.00
CA ASP A 298 -11.90 -11.96 8.88
C ASP A 298 -12.67 -10.69 8.47
N LEU A 299 -13.67 -10.31 9.25
CA LEU A 299 -14.28 -8.98 9.18
C LEU A 299 -13.19 -7.95 9.50
N LYS A 300 -12.62 -7.32 8.48
CA LYS A 300 -11.65 -6.22 8.60
C LYS A 300 -12.15 -4.97 7.89
N LEU A 301 -11.65 -3.83 8.35
CA LEU A 301 -11.80 -2.55 7.67
C LEU A 301 -10.84 -2.54 6.46
N ASP A 302 -11.33 -2.87 5.27
CA ASP A 302 -10.49 -2.71 4.07
C ASP A 302 -10.18 -1.22 3.79
N GLY A 303 -9.11 -0.95 3.04
CA GLY A 303 -8.67 0.42 2.73
C GLY A 303 -9.74 1.25 1.99
N LYS A 304 -10.68 0.60 1.30
CA LYS A 304 -11.80 1.26 0.60
C LYS A 304 -12.87 1.75 1.58
N ILE A 305 -13.21 0.96 2.61
CA ILE A 305 -14.12 1.36 3.68
C ILE A 305 -13.49 2.52 4.47
N ILE A 306 -12.21 2.41 4.83
CA ILE A 306 -11.49 3.45 5.57
C ILE A 306 -11.43 4.78 4.79
N SER A 307 -11.25 4.73 3.47
CA SER A 307 -11.19 5.93 2.63
C SER A 307 -12.56 6.59 2.41
N SER A 308 -13.68 5.84 2.49
CA SER A 308 -15.03 6.41 2.40
C SER A 308 -15.48 7.17 3.65
N ILE A 309 -14.75 7.06 4.78
CA ILE A 309 -15.10 7.74 6.02
C ILE A 309 -14.59 9.18 5.96
N HIS A 310 -15.53 10.13 5.88
CA HIS A 310 -15.23 11.56 5.84
C HIS A 310 -14.95 12.16 7.23
N GLU A 311 -15.50 11.57 8.29
CA GLU A 311 -15.30 12.04 9.66
C GLU A 311 -13.98 11.51 10.23
N ILE A 312 -13.04 12.42 10.46
CA ILE A 312 -11.65 12.10 10.82
C ILE A 312 -11.59 11.31 12.14
N GLY A 313 -12.36 11.69 13.17
CA GLY A 313 -12.30 11.02 14.47
C GLY A 313 -12.77 9.56 14.42
N LEU A 314 -13.84 9.27 13.67
CA LEU A 314 -14.32 7.92 13.41
C LEU A 314 -13.28 7.10 12.66
N LYS A 315 -12.62 7.69 11.65
CA LYS A 315 -11.56 7.05 10.87
C LYS A 315 -10.36 6.68 11.76
N GLU A 316 -9.89 7.60 12.58
CA GLU A 316 -8.77 7.38 13.51
C GLU A 316 -9.07 6.27 14.51
N LEU A 317 -10.25 6.29 15.15
CA LEU A 317 -10.66 5.26 16.11
C LEU A 317 -10.73 3.87 15.50
N LEU A 318 -11.20 3.76 14.25
CA LEU A 318 -11.27 2.50 13.53
C LEU A 318 -9.89 1.97 13.15
N GLN A 319 -8.97 2.85 12.73
CA GLN A 319 -7.58 2.47 12.44
C GLN A 319 -6.82 2.04 13.70
N GLU A 320 -6.98 2.78 14.80
CA GLU A 320 -6.40 2.41 16.10
C GLU A 320 -6.94 1.06 16.57
N SER A 321 -8.26 0.89 16.54
CA SER A 321 -8.96 -0.35 16.88
C SER A 321 -8.39 -1.54 16.12
N GLN A 322 -8.27 -1.43 14.79
CA GLN A 322 -7.71 -2.49 13.95
C GLN A 322 -6.25 -2.79 14.31
N SER A 323 -5.41 -1.75 14.47
CA SER A 323 -4.00 -1.93 14.85
C SER A 323 -3.83 -2.67 16.17
N TYR A 324 -4.65 -2.35 17.17
CA TYR A 324 -4.63 -3.05 18.46
C TYR A 324 -5.14 -4.49 18.34
N PHE A 325 -6.15 -4.73 17.51
CA PHE A 325 -6.67 -6.07 17.26
C PHE A 325 -5.60 -6.97 16.61
N ASP A 326 -4.92 -6.46 15.57
CA ASP A 326 -3.85 -7.17 14.86
C ASP A 326 -2.64 -7.47 15.77
N LYS A 327 -2.35 -6.57 16.74
CA LYS A 327 -1.33 -6.78 17.78
C LYS A 327 -1.77 -7.72 18.90
N ASN A 328 -2.95 -8.35 18.79
CA ASN A 328 -3.55 -9.20 19.81
C ASN A 328 -3.78 -8.48 21.16
N GLN A 329 -3.89 -7.14 21.15
CA GLN A 329 -4.22 -6.28 22.28
C GLN A 329 -5.75 -6.05 22.32
N LYS A 330 -6.50 -7.16 22.40
CA LYS A 330 -7.95 -7.22 22.16
C LYS A 330 -8.79 -6.35 23.09
N ASN A 331 -8.33 -6.17 24.32
CA ASN A 331 -9.00 -5.33 25.31
C ASN A 331 -8.97 -3.85 24.90
N ILE A 332 -7.84 -3.36 24.40
CA ILE A 332 -7.71 -2.00 23.87
C ILE A 332 -8.47 -1.86 22.55
N ALA A 333 -8.41 -2.89 21.70
CA ALA A 333 -9.16 -2.91 20.44
C ALA A 333 -10.68 -2.77 20.67
N VAL A 334 -11.22 -3.51 21.65
CA VAL A 334 -12.65 -3.43 22.01
C VAL A 334 -13.02 -2.09 22.64
N GLU A 335 -12.12 -1.47 23.39
CA GLU A 335 -12.33 -0.10 23.88
C GLU A 335 -12.46 0.89 22.71
N LYS A 336 -11.53 0.84 21.75
CA LYS A 336 -11.50 1.73 20.59
C LYS A 336 -12.65 1.52 19.62
N ILE A 337 -13.06 0.28 19.36
CA ILE A 337 -14.22 0.01 18.48
C ILE A 337 -15.52 0.53 19.11
N TRP A 338 -15.64 0.50 20.44
CA TRP A 338 -16.81 1.06 21.14
C TRP A 338 -16.82 2.59 21.11
N ASP A 339 -15.66 3.24 21.24
CA ASP A 339 -15.55 4.68 21.06
C ASP A 339 -15.90 5.08 19.61
N ALA A 340 -15.48 4.29 18.61
CA ALA A 340 -15.90 4.46 17.22
C ALA A 340 -17.42 4.33 17.06
N PHE A 341 -18.05 3.35 17.72
CA PHE A 341 -19.51 3.20 17.73
C PHE A 341 -20.22 4.41 18.36
N GLU A 342 -19.71 4.93 19.48
CA GLU A 342 -20.27 6.14 20.09
C GLU A 342 -20.12 7.36 19.17
N ARG A 343 -18.99 7.48 18.47
CA ARG A 343 -18.73 8.53 17.49
C ARG A 343 -19.67 8.44 16.29
N LEU A 344 -19.86 7.23 15.74
CA LEU A 344 -20.78 6.93 14.65
C LEU A 344 -22.21 7.39 14.97
N LYS A 345 -22.70 7.15 16.20
CA LYS A 345 -24.04 7.60 16.63
C LYS A 345 -24.24 9.13 16.57
N THR A 346 -23.15 9.89 16.47
CA THR A 346 -23.14 11.35 16.37
C THR A 346 -22.67 11.87 15.01
N TYR A 347 -22.61 11.01 13.97
CA TYR A 347 -22.07 11.37 12.65
C TYR A 347 -22.71 12.62 12.01
N TYR A 348 -24.02 12.83 12.19
CA TYR A 348 -24.71 14.01 11.64
C TYR A 348 -24.73 15.22 12.61
N SER A 349 -23.92 15.22 13.66
CA SER A 349 -23.78 16.36 14.58
C SER A 349 -22.96 17.50 13.94
N PRO A 350 -23.27 18.79 14.21
CA PRO A 350 -24.32 19.31 15.10
C PRO A 350 -25.70 19.47 14.43
N THR A 351 -25.84 19.13 13.15
CA THR A 351 -27.10 19.33 12.41
C THR A 351 -28.26 18.49 12.97
N LEU A 352 -27.96 17.28 13.47
CA LEU A 352 -28.90 16.40 14.15
C LEU A 352 -28.38 16.07 15.56
N ASP A 353 -29.30 15.99 16.52
CA ASP A 353 -29.00 15.41 17.82
C ASP A 353 -28.69 13.90 17.70
N LYS A 354 -28.04 13.32 18.71
CA LYS A 354 -27.62 11.90 18.71
C LYS A 354 -28.77 10.94 18.36
N LYS A 355 -29.98 11.21 18.87
CA LYS A 355 -31.14 10.33 18.65
C LYS A 355 -31.58 10.39 17.19
N LYS A 356 -31.72 11.59 16.62
CA LYS A 356 -32.07 11.79 15.21
C LYS A 356 -30.98 11.29 14.27
N SER A 357 -29.72 11.44 14.64
CA SER A 357 -28.58 10.88 13.90
C SER A 357 -28.68 9.36 13.81
N CYS A 358 -28.92 8.67 14.94
CA CYS A 358 -29.12 7.22 14.95
C CYS A 358 -30.29 6.78 14.07
N ILE A 359 -31.45 7.45 14.18
CA ILE A 359 -32.64 7.15 13.36
C ILE A 359 -32.29 7.27 11.87
N LYS A 360 -31.59 8.33 11.47
CA LYS A 360 -31.19 8.55 10.08
C LYS A 360 -30.21 7.48 9.57
N ILE A 361 -29.24 7.08 10.40
CA ILE A 361 -28.31 6.00 10.05
C ILE A 361 -29.09 4.70 9.84
N ILE A 362 -29.98 4.36 10.77
CA ILE A 362 -30.81 3.15 10.71
C ILE A 362 -31.70 3.15 9.46
N SER A 363 -32.36 4.27 9.14
CA SER A 363 -33.19 4.37 7.93
C SER A 363 -32.39 4.23 6.64
N ASN A 364 -31.14 4.70 6.63
CA ASN A 364 -30.25 4.56 5.48
C ASN A 364 -29.85 3.09 5.26
N ILE A 365 -29.38 2.40 6.30
CA ILE A 365 -28.94 1.00 6.18
C ILE A 365 -30.10 0.01 5.96
N SER A 366 -31.31 0.36 6.41
CA SER A 366 -32.51 -0.46 6.20
C SER A 366 -33.19 -0.21 4.85
N HIS A 367 -32.75 0.81 4.10
CA HIS A 367 -33.49 1.33 2.94
C HIS A 367 -34.96 1.68 3.25
N ASN A 368 -35.25 2.16 4.46
CA ASN A 368 -36.59 2.42 4.98
C ASN A 368 -37.51 1.18 5.00
N ASN A 369 -36.95 -0.04 5.01
CA ASN A 369 -37.72 -1.26 5.18
C ASN A 369 -37.95 -1.53 6.69
N VAL A 370 -39.22 -1.67 7.07
CA VAL A 370 -39.65 -1.77 8.47
C VAL A 370 -39.04 -2.97 9.20
N ASP A 371 -38.96 -4.13 8.54
CA ASP A 371 -38.42 -5.36 9.16
C ASP A 371 -36.92 -5.20 9.45
N TYR A 372 -36.16 -4.58 8.53
CA TYR A 372 -34.74 -4.31 8.73
C TYR A 372 -34.49 -3.16 9.71
N GLU A 373 -35.34 -2.12 9.74
CA GLU A 373 -35.25 -1.07 10.75
C GLU A 373 -35.38 -1.61 12.17
N GLU A 374 -36.30 -2.55 12.39
CA GLU A 374 -36.47 -3.20 13.69
C GLU A 374 -35.20 -3.93 14.12
N ILE A 375 -34.64 -4.76 13.23
CA ILE A 375 -33.40 -5.51 13.48
C ILE A 375 -32.25 -4.58 13.85
N PHE A 376 -32.01 -3.55 13.04
CA PHE A 376 -30.88 -2.65 13.28
C PHE A 376 -31.09 -1.77 14.51
N ASN A 377 -32.32 -1.33 14.78
CA ASN A 377 -32.63 -0.59 16.00
C ASN A 377 -32.38 -1.44 17.26
N GLN A 378 -32.81 -2.71 17.25
CA GLN A 378 -32.52 -3.65 18.34
C GLN A 378 -31.00 -3.83 18.53
N GLU A 379 -30.23 -3.96 17.45
CA GLU A 379 -28.78 -4.13 17.53
C GLU A 379 -28.06 -2.88 18.06
N PHE A 380 -28.43 -1.67 17.60
CA PHE A 380 -27.90 -0.41 18.14
C PHE A 380 -28.18 -0.26 19.64
N GLN A 381 -29.37 -0.67 20.09
CA GLN A 381 -29.75 -0.66 21.50
C GLN A 381 -28.94 -1.68 22.31
N GLU A 382 -28.81 -2.90 21.80
CA GLU A 382 -28.09 -3.97 22.50
C GLU A 382 -26.60 -3.65 22.66
N LEU A 383 -25.93 -3.16 21.62
CA LEU A 383 -24.53 -2.71 21.71
C LEU A 383 -24.37 -1.53 22.69
N THR A 384 -25.34 -0.62 22.73
CA THR A 384 -25.35 0.46 23.73
C THR A 384 -25.51 -0.09 25.14
N ASN A 385 -26.38 -1.08 25.35
CA ASN A 385 -26.58 -1.73 26.63
C ASN A 385 -25.34 -2.50 27.10
N ILE A 386 -24.68 -3.22 26.18
CA ILE A 386 -23.42 -3.92 26.45
C ILE A 386 -22.34 -2.92 26.90
N GLY A 387 -22.15 -1.84 26.16
CA GLY A 387 -21.19 -0.78 26.50
C GLY A 387 -21.43 -0.14 27.87
N ASN A 388 -22.69 -0.09 28.31
CA ASN A 388 -23.06 0.44 29.62
C ASN A 388 -22.94 -0.58 30.77
N ARG A 389 -22.90 -1.89 30.48
CA ARG A 389 -22.94 -2.94 31.50
C ARG A 389 -21.59 -3.60 31.73
N PHE A 390 -20.83 -3.83 30.67
CA PHE A 390 -19.54 -4.52 30.71
C PHE A 390 -18.39 -3.52 30.82
N ARG A 391 -17.26 -3.96 31.39
CA ARG A 391 -16.04 -3.15 31.55
C ARG A 391 -15.29 -3.06 30.22
N ILE A 392 -15.92 -2.39 29.25
CA ILE A 392 -15.32 -2.11 27.94
C ILE A 392 -14.17 -1.11 28.08
N ARG A 393 -14.36 -0.08 28.91
CA ARG A 393 -13.27 0.85 29.29
C ARG A 393 -12.63 0.39 30.59
N HIS A 394 -11.31 0.27 30.59
CA HIS A 394 -10.56 -0.30 31.71
C HIS A 394 -10.65 0.49 33.01
N HIS A 395 -11.06 1.76 32.98
CA HIS A 395 -11.16 2.62 34.16
C HIS A 395 -12.57 2.69 34.76
N GLU A 396 -13.57 2.04 34.15
CA GLU A 396 -14.94 2.07 34.66
C GLU A 396 -15.12 1.17 35.89
N ILE A 397 -15.70 1.72 36.96
CA ILE A 397 -15.95 1.03 38.23
C ILE A 397 -17.40 0.50 38.26
N GLY A 398 -17.61 -0.70 38.79
CA GLY A 398 -18.95 -1.28 38.98
C GLY A 398 -19.56 -1.92 37.72
N LYS A 399 -18.75 -2.17 36.69
CA LYS A 399 -19.13 -2.88 35.46
C LYS A 399 -18.83 -4.37 35.56
N ILE A 400 -19.47 -5.17 34.71
CA ILE A 400 -19.23 -6.62 34.59
C ILE A 400 -17.89 -6.85 33.89
N GLU A 401 -16.99 -7.59 34.53
CA GLU A 401 -15.70 -7.98 33.95
C GLU A 401 -15.86 -8.92 32.75
N ILE A 402 -15.01 -8.74 31.76
CA ILE A 402 -14.90 -9.66 30.61
C ILE A 402 -13.83 -10.70 30.97
N ILE A 403 -14.28 -11.88 31.39
CA ILE A 403 -13.43 -12.90 32.01
C ILE A 403 -12.72 -13.84 31.02
N ASP A 404 -13.22 -13.94 29.78
CA ASP A 404 -12.66 -14.80 28.74
C ASP A 404 -12.07 -13.94 27.61
N PRO A 405 -10.78 -14.08 27.28
CA PRO A 405 -10.15 -13.41 26.15
C PRO A 405 -10.90 -13.58 24.82
N ASN A 406 -11.58 -14.71 24.60
CA ASN A 406 -12.36 -14.97 23.38
C ASN A 406 -13.64 -14.12 23.30
N TYR A 407 -14.14 -13.60 24.43
CA TYR A 407 -15.30 -12.71 24.42
C TYR A 407 -14.94 -11.34 23.84
N TYR A 408 -13.68 -10.92 23.94
CA TYR A 408 -13.23 -9.71 23.26
C TYR A 408 -13.30 -9.85 21.74
N ASP A 409 -12.99 -11.04 21.18
CA ASP A 409 -13.15 -11.28 19.74
C ASP A 409 -14.61 -11.15 19.31
N TYR A 410 -15.51 -11.80 20.04
CA TYR A 410 -16.94 -11.73 19.77
C TYR A 410 -17.47 -10.29 19.82
N LEU A 411 -17.15 -9.56 20.89
CA LEU A 411 -17.60 -8.17 21.09
C LEU A 411 -17.03 -7.24 20.00
N TYR A 412 -15.75 -7.43 19.66
CA TYR A 412 -15.09 -6.68 18.60
C TYR A 412 -15.81 -6.88 17.26
N HIS A 413 -15.96 -8.12 16.80
CA HIS A 413 -16.54 -8.40 15.50
C HIS A 413 -18.04 -8.07 15.43
N ARG A 414 -18.79 -8.23 16.52
CA ARG A 414 -20.20 -7.84 16.59
C ARG A 414 -20.36 -6.33 16.40
N CYS A 415 -19.57 -5.52 17.12
CA CYS A 415 -19.60 -4.07 17.00
C CYS A 415 -19.11 -3.61 15.61
N LEU A 416 -17.98 -4.17 15.15
CA LEU A 416 -17.39 -3.84 13.87
C LEU A 416 -18.33 -4.12 12.69
N SER A 417 -19.08 -5.22 12.72
CA SER A 417 -20.04 -5.57 11.67
C SER A 417 -21.09 -4.48 11.44
N LEU A 418 -21.65 -3.94 12.53
CA LEU A 418 -22.65 -2.87 12.44
C LEU A 418 -22.04 -1.56 11.95
N ILE A 419 -20.81 -1.23 12.38
CA ILE A 419 -20.11 -0.01 11.95
C ILE A 419 -19.80 -0.08 10.45
N ILE A 420 -19.24 -1.20 9.97
CA ILE A 420 -18.93 -1.39 8.54
C ILE A 420 -20.19 -1.27 7.70
N LEU A 421 -21.29 -1.89 8.13
CA LEU A 421 -22.56 -1.75 7.42
C LEU A 421 -23.00 -0.29 7.38
N SER A 422 -22.96 0.41 8.52
CA SER A 422 -23.35 1.82 8.61
C SER A 422 -22.57 2.70 7.64
N ILE A 423 -21.24 2.58 7.62
CA ILE A 423 -20.35 3.40 6.79
C ILE A 423 -20.67 3.30 5.30
N LYS A 424 -21.11 2.13 4.81
CA LYS A 424 -21.49 1.95 3.39
C LYS A 424 -22.67 2.82 2.95
N TYR A 425 -23.44 3.38 3.89
CA TYR A 425 -24.65 4.16 3.65
C TYR A 425 -24.64 5.54 4.35
N LEU A 426 -23.48 5.99 4.83
CA LEU A 426 -23.25 7.35 5.32
C LEU A 426 -22.87 8.28 4.17
#